data_AF-A0A3M2C4U6-F1
#
_entry.id   AF-A0A3M2C4U6-F1
#
_cell.length_a   1.000
_cell.length_b   1.000
_cell.length_c   1.000
_cell.angle_alpha   90.00
_cell.angle_beta   90.00
_cell.angle_gamma   90.00
#
_symmetry.space_group_name_H-M   'P 1'
#
loop_
_entity.id
_entity.type
_entity.pdbx_description
1 polymer ?
#
loop_
_entity_poly.entity_id
_entity_poly.type
_entity_poly.pdbx_seq_one_letter_code
_entity_poly.pdbx_strand_id
1 'polypeptide(L)'
;MAEMSNYCKAYEVRQLAAFAGWKPDLDNLAQPEADDPDQPPEPRTALADDDILFLHEDYIVTDGIFRDEHVVFDQVTDEWRAFCRDQLDFAIPEDVQEMIRAAEEEARKAAEEEAAAASAPPAESTEAPAAEA
;
A
#
# COMPACT_ATOMS: atom_id res chain seq x y z
N MET A 1 5.69 -3.09 8.18
CA MET A 1 6.22 -4.09 7.23
C MET A 1 5.63 -3.72 5.88
N ALA A 2 6.39 -3.78 4.79
CA ALA A 2 5.86 -3.46 3.46
C ALA A 2 4.70 -4.40 3.14
N GLU A 3 3.52 -3.83 2.96
CA GLU A 3 2.32 -4.61 2.67
C GLU A 3 2.24 -4.83 1.16
N MET A 4 2.09 -6.10 0.75
CA MET A 4 1.79 -6.41 -0.65
C MET A 4 0.31 -6.17 -0.89
N SER A 5 -0.01 -5.45 -1.96
CA SER A 5 -1.40 -5.35 -2.40
C SER A 5 -1.89 -6.70 -2.90
N ASN A 6 -3.08 -7.08 -2.50
CA ASN A 6 -3.76 -8.28 -2.99
C ASN A 6 -4.19 -8.10 -4.44
N TYR A 7 -4.47 -6.87 -4.86
CA TYR A 7 -4.82 -6.54 -6.23
C TYR A 7 -4.24 -5.19 -6.67
N CYS A 8 -3.53 -5.20 -7.80
CA CYS A 8 -3.10 -3.99 -8.48
C CYS A 8 -3.25 -4.14 -10.00
N LYS A 9 -3.44 -3.02 -10.68
CA LYS A 9 -3.54 -2.97 -12.14
C LYS A 9 -2.73 -1.79 -12.66
N ALA A 10 -1.96 -2.05 -13.70
CA ALA A 10 -1.06 -1.06 -14.29
C ALA A 10 -1.83 -0.19 -15.29
N TYR A 11 -1.67 1.13 -15.17
CA TYR A 11 -2.30 2.13 -16.03
C TYR A 11 -1.26 3.15 -16.48
N GLU A 12 -1.46 3.69 -17.67
CA GLU A 12 -0.58 4.75 -18.17
C GLU A 12 -0.91 6.09 -17.49
N VAL A 13 0.11 6.91 -17.25
CA VAL A 13 -0.03 8.24 -16.67
C VAL A 13 -1.02 9.09 -17.45
N ARG A 14 -1.05 9.02 -18.78
CA ARG A 14 -2.04 9.75 -19.60
C ARG A 14 -3.48 9.44 -19.22
N GLN A 15 -3.75 8.19 -18.83
CA GLN A 15 -5.09 7.76 -18.44
C GLN A 15 -5.43 8.30 -17.05
N LEU A 16 -4.48 8.29 -16.12
CA LEU A 16 -4.64 8.81 -14.77
C LEU A 16 -4.73 10.35 -14.76
N ALA A 17 -3.93 11.02 -15.58
CA ALA A 17 -3.90 12.46 -15.78
C ALA A 17 -5.17 13.02 -16.45
N ALA A 18 -6.01 12.16 -17.03
CA ALA A 18 -7.33 12.57 -17.51
C ALA A 18 -8.30 12.91 -16.37
N PHE A 19 -7.99 12.54 -15.12
CA PHE A 19 -8.74 12.96 -13.95
C PHE A 19 -8.41 14.43 -13.59
N ALA A 20 -9.44 15.27 -13.47
CA ALA A 20 -9.26 16.70 -13.20
C ALA A 20 -8.59 17.01 -11.85
N GLY A 21 -8.70 16.10 -10.87
CA GLY A 21 -8.06 16.22 -9.57
C GLY A 21 -6.68 15.59 -9.47
N TRP A 22 -6.11 15.11 -10.59
CA TRP A 22 -4.83 14.40 -10.60
C TRP A 22 -3.68 15.31 -10.16
N LYS A 23 -3.03 14.93 -9.06
CA LYS A 23 -1.90 15.64 -8.46
C LYS A 23 -0.87 14.61 -7.98
N PRO A 24 -0.04 14.08 -8.89
CA PRO A 24 0.95 13.09 -8.55
C PRO A 24 2.07 13.72 -7.71
N ASP A 25 2.53 13.01 -6.70
CA ASP A 25 3.72 13.34 -5.93
C ASP A 25 4.96 12.86 -6.68
N LEU A 26 5.63 13.80 -7.34
CA LEU A 26 6.81 13.51 -8.17
C LEU A 26 8.08 13.32 -7.34
N ASP A 27 8.06 13.71 -6.06
CA ASP A 27 9.20 13.59 -5.15
C ASP A 27 9.37 12.14 -4.67
N ASN A 28 8.25 11.40 -4.60
CA ASN A 28 8.19 10.01 -4.18
C ASN A 28 8.31 8.99 -5.34
N LEU A 29 8.76 9.41 -6.53
CA LEU A 29 8.91 8.49 -7.67
C LEU A 29 10.05 7.48 -7.43
N ALA A 30 9.89 6.28 -7.97
CA ALA A 30 10.93 5.28 -7.96
C ALA A 30 12.10 5.78 -8.81
N GLN A 31 13.28 5.82 -8.18
CA GLN A 31 14.48 6.26 -8.86
C GLN A 31 14.95 5.14 -9.80
N PRO A 32 15.31 5.48 -11.04
CA PRO A 32 15.80 4.49 -11.98
C PRO A 32 17.11 3.90 -11.46
N GLU A 33 17.29 2.61 -11.68
CA GLU A 33 18.57 1.96 -11.43
C GLU A 33 19.61 2.47 -12.42
N ALA A 34 20.85 2.62 -11.95
CA ALA A 34 21.95 3.05 -12.80
C ALA A 34 22.29 1.91 -13.79
N ASP A 35 22.15 2.17 -15.09
CA ASP A 35 22.58 1.24 -16.14
C ASP A 35 24.11 1.03 -16.08
N ASP A 36 24.84 2.06 -15.66
CA ASP A 36 26.29 2.06 -15.48
C ASP A 36 26.67 2.29 -14.00
N PRO A 37 27.52 1.43 -13.40
CA PRO A 37 27.93 1.58 -12.00
C PRO A 37 28.84 2.80 -11.73
N ASP A 38 29.39 3.41 -12.79
CA ASP A 38 30.26 4.60 -12.72
C ASP A 38 29.49 5.93 -12.94
N GLN A 39 28.19 5.87 -13.29
CA GLN A 39 27.37 7.06 -13.51
C GLN A 39 26.17 7.08 -12.57
N PRO A 40 25.93 8.18 -11.82
CA PRO A 40 24.71 8.29 -11.02
C PRO A 40 23.49 8.30 -11.96
N PRO A 41 22.42 7.55 -11.64
CA PRO A 41 21.22 7.53 -12.44
C PRO A 41 20.58 8.93 -12.44
N GLU A 42 20.03 9.36 -13.58
CA GLU A 42 19.32 10.63 -13.63
C GLU A 42 18.04 10.52 -12.81
N PRO A 43 17.85 11.38 -11.79
CA PRO A 43 16.72 11.26 -10.91
C PRO A 43 15.44 11.52 -11.67
N ARG A 44 14.47 10.64 -11.44
CA ARG A 44 13.18 10.73 -12.09
C ARG A 44 12.36 11.81 -11.40
N THR A 45 12.27 12.97 -12.04
CA THR A 45 11.61 14.17 -11.49
C THR A 45 10.30 14.51 -12.21
N ALA A 46 9.94 13.74 -13.23
CA ALA A 46 8.73 13.93 -14.02
C ALA A 46 8.15 12.59 -14.48
N LEU A 47 6.83 12.54 -14.55
CA LEU A 47 6.07 11.45 -15.15
C LEU A 47 5.78 11.80 -16.62
N ALA A 48 6.11 10.88 -17.52
CA ALA A 48 5.72 10.96 -18.92
C ALA A 48 4.34 10.33 -19.12
N ASP A 49 3.58 10.79 -20.10
CA ASP A 49 2.25 10.28 -20.43
C ASP A 49 2.19 8.76 -20.72
N ASP A 50 3.27 8.22 -21.27
CA ASP A 50 3.43 6.78 -21.61
C ASP A 50 3.96 5.94 -20.44
N ASP A 51 4.20 6.57 -19.29
CA ASP A 51 4.71 5.86 -18.14
C ASP A 51 3.63 5.04 -17.44
N ILE A 52 4.04 3.92 -16.81
CA ILE A 52 3.13 2.96 -16.20
C ILE A 52 3.15 3.08 -14.68
N LEU A 53 2.02 3.45 -14.11
CA LEU A 53 1.79 3.46 -12.68
C LEU A 53 0.84 2.32 -12.26
N PHE A 54 0.91 1.93 -10.99
CA PHE A 54 0.12 0.84 -10.45
C PHE A 54 -1.01 1.39 -9.58
N LEU A 55 -2.25 1.17 -9.99
CA LEU A 55 -3.43 1.43 -9.18
C LEU A 55 -3.74 0.20 -8.33
N HIS A 56 -3.75 0.37 -7.02
CA HIS A 56 -4.02 -0.67 -6.04
C HIS A 56 -5.51 -0.74 -5.68
N GLU A 57 -5.91 -1.80 -4.97
CA GLU A 57 -7.28 -2.04 -4.49
C GLU A 57 -7.88 -0.89 -3.67
N ASP A 58 -7.04 -0.20 -2.90
CA ASP A 58 -7.40 0.99 -2.12
C ASP A 58 -7.59 2.25 -2.97
N TYR A 59 -7.47 2.15 -4.29
CA TYR A 59 -7.44 3.27 -5.24
C TYR A 59 -6.23 4.20 -5.07
N ILE A 60 -5.20 3.74 -4.37
CA ILE A 60 -3.90 4.41 -4.25
C ILE A 60 -3.08 4.09 -5.51
N VAL A 61 -2.37 5.09 -6.03
CA VAL A 61 -1.45 4.91 -7.16
C VAL A 61 -0.02 4.98 -6.66
N THR A 62 0.79 3.97 -7.04
CA THR A 62 2.22 3.96 -6.75
C THR A 62 3.06 3.71 -8.00
N ASP A 63 4.32 4.13 -7.97
CA ASP A 63 5.32 3.91 -9.03
C ASP A 63 6.02 2.55 -8.84
N GLY A 64 5.26 1.52 -8.45
CA GLY A 64 5.80 0.19 -8.17
C GLY A 64 4.77 -0.84 -7.72
N ILE A 65 5.23 -2.07 -7.46
CA ILE A 65 4.36 -3.18 -7.03
C ILE A 65 3.97 -3.13 -5.55
N PHE A 66 4.68 -2.32 -4.75
CA PHE A 66 4.42 -2.14 -3.32
C PHE A 66 3.49 -0.94 -3.11
N ARG A 67 2.50 -1.07 -2.21
CA ARG A 67 1.56 0.04 -1.89
C ARG A 67 2.09 1.03 -0.86
N ASP A 68 3.07 0.61 -0.06
CA ASP A 68 3.67 1.43 1.01
C ASP A 68 4.89 2.22 0.51
N GLU A 69 5.34 1.95 -0.71
CA GLU A 69 6.53 2.54 -1.31
C GLU A 69 6.17 3.28 -2.59
N HIS A 70 6.89 4.39 -2.83
CA HIS A 70 6.75 5.21 -4.03
C HIS A 70 5.30 5.64 -4.31
N VAL A 71 4.61 6.13 -3.27
CA VAL A 71 3.21 6.55 -3.36
C VAL A 71 3.12 7.84 -4.15
N VAL A 72 2.53 7.75 -5.33
CA VAL A 72 2.35 8.88 -6.25
C VAL A 72 1.03 9.60 -5.96
N PHE A 73 -0.01 8.87 -5.58
CA PHE A 73 -1.32 9.47 -5.32
C PHE A 73 -2.11 8.66 -4.29
N ASP A 74 -2.38 9.25 -3.13
CA ASP A 74 -3.17 8.64 -2.04
C ASP A 74 -4.56 9.29 -1.84
N GLN A 75 -4.91 10.28 -2.65
CA GLN A 75 -6.14 11.06 -2.47
C GLN A 75 -7.39 10.34 -3.01
N VAL A 76 -7.84 9.33 -2.27
CA VAL A 76 -8.98 8.48 -2.61
C VAL A 76 -10.32 9.17 -2.32
N THR A 77 -10.77 10.00 -3.26
CA THR A 77 -12.09 10.66 -3.24
C THR A 77 -13.16 9.84 -3.94
N ASP A 78 -14.45 10.09 -3.66
CA ASP A 78 -15.54 9.41 -4.37
C ASP A 78 -15.56 9.72 -5.87
N GLU A 79 -15.13 10.93 -6.28
CA GLU A 79 -14.93 11.29 -7.68
C GLU A 79 -13.81 10.48 -8.33
N TRP A 80 -12.70 10.26 -7.61
CA TRP A 80 -11.60 9.41 -8.09
C TRP A 80 -12.05 7.95 -8.26
N ARG A 81 -12.75 7.39 -7.27
CA ARG A 81 -13.30 6.03 -7.35
C ARG A 81 -14.25 5.88 -8.54
N ALA A 82 -15.12 6.87 -8.76
CA ALA A 82 -16.00 6.90 -9.91
C ALA A 82 -15.21 6.96 -11.22
N PHE A 83 -14.18 7.79 -11.30
CA PHE A 83 -13.29 7.87 -12.46
C PHE A 83 -12.58 6.54 -12.74
N CYS A 84 -11.98 5.91 -11.73
CA CYS A 84 -11.33 4.61 -11.90
C CYS A 84 -12.30 3.55 -12.42
N ARG A 85 -13.52 3.51 -11.89
CA ARG A 85 -14.52 2.54 -12.33
C ARG A 85 -15.08 2.84 -13.73
N ASP A 86 -15.39 4.10 -14.02
CA ASP A 86 -16.14 4.50 -15.22
C ASP A 86 -15.21 4.73 -16.42
N GLN A 87 -14.04 5.35 -16.19
CA GLN A 87 -13.09 5.71 -17.24
C GLN A 87 -11.97 4.69 -17.40
N LEU A 88 -11.44 4.15 -16.30
CA LEU A 88 -10.35 3.16 -16.36
C LEU A 88 -10.84 1.70 -16.43
N ASP A 89 -12.16 1.49 -16.32
CA ASP A 89 -12.77 0.16 -16.20
C ASP A 89 -12.07 -0.67 -15.09
N PHE A 90 -11.70 0.02 -14.01
CA PHE A 90 -11.13 -0.62 -12.83
C PHE A 90 -12.26 -1.23 -12.01
N ALA A 91 -12.42 -2.54 -12.15
CA ALA A 91 -13.33 -3.34 -11.35
C ALA A 91 -12.54 -4.46 -10.66
N ILE A 92 -12.58 -4.49 -9.34
CA ILE A 92 -12.06 -5.60 -8.56
C ILE A 92 -13.12 -6.71 -8.61
N PRO A 93 -12.80 -7.91 -9.13
CA PRO A 93 -13.75 -9.02 -9.17
C PRO A 93 -14.28 -9.34 -7.76
N GLU A 94 -15.56 -9.72 -7.64
CA GLU A 94 -16.16 -10.02 -6.32
C GLU A 94 -15.38 -11.10 -5.57
N ASP A 95 -14.92 -12.17 -6.24
CA ASP A 95 -14.08 -13.20 -5.64
C ASP A 95 -12.78 -12.63 -5.02
N VAL A 96 -12.19 -11.63 -5.68
CA VAL A 96 -10.97 -10.96 -5.19
C VAL A 96 -11.30 -10.06 -4.00
N GLN A 97 -12.44 -9.37 -4.02
CA GLN A 97 -12.91 -8.57 -2.88
C GLN A 97 -13.18 -9.44 -1.64
N GLU A 98 -13.73 -10.64 -1.82
CA GLU A 98 -13.92 -11.59 -0.73
C GLU A 98 -12.59 -12.05 -0.13
N MET A 99 -11.59 -12.35 -0.98
CA MET A 99 -10.23 -12.68 -0.51
C MET A 99 -9.58 -11.53 0.25
N ILE A 100 -9.74 -10.29 -0.23
CA ILE A 100 -9.21 -9.08 0.43
C ILE A 100 -9.80 -8.92 1.83
N ARG A 101 -11.13 -8.95 1.96
CA ARG A 101 -11.78 -8.83 3.28
C ARG A 101 -11.38 -9.95 4.22
N ALA A 102 -11.24 -11.16 3.71
CA ALA A 102 -10.77 -12.28 4.52
C ALA A 102 -9.32 -12.04 5.01
N ALA A 103 -8.43 -11.56 4.14
CA ALA A 103 -7.07 -11.21 4.51
C ALA A 103 -7.00 -10.08 5.55
N GLU A 104 -7.82 -9.02 5.40
CA GLU A 104 -7.92 -7.92 6.37
C GLU A 104 -8.46 -8.39 7.72
N GLU A 105 -9.46 -9.28 7.74
CA GLU A 105 -10.00 -9.84 8.98
C GLU A 105 -8.95 -10.70 9.70
N GLU A 106 -8.22 -11.54 8.97
CA GLU A 106 -7.14 -12.36 9.54
C GLU A 106 -5.98 -11.48 10.05
N ALA A 107 -5.59 -10.44 9.30
CA ALA A 107 -4.60 -9.46 9.75
C ALA A 107 -5.06 -8.74 11.03
N ARG A 108 -6.33 -8.34 11.10
CA ARG A 108 -6.91 -7.72 12.31
C ARG A 108 -6.91 -8.67 13.50
N LYS A 109 -7.29 -9.94 13.31
CA LYS A 109 -7.24 -10.96 14.38
C LYS A 109 -5.80 -11.18 14.86
N ALA A 110 -4.85 -11.28 13.94
CA ALA A 110 -3.43 -11.44 14.28
C ALA A 110 -2.91 -10.22 15.07
N ALA A 111 -3.26 -9.00 14.67
CA ALA A 111 -2.89 -7.78 15.40
C ALA A 111 -3.55 -7.71 16.79
N GLU A 112 -4.80 -8.14 16.93
CA GLU A 112 -5.50 -8.18 18.22
C GLU A 112 -4.92 -9.27 19.15
N GLU A 113 -4.51 -10.42 18.62
CA GLU A 113 -3.82 -11.47 19.36
C GLU A 113 -2.41 -11.04 19.79
N GLU A 114 -1.65 -10.37 18.92
CA GLU A 114 -0.34 -9.80 19.25
C GLU A 114 -0.47 -8.68 20.30
N ALA A 115 -1.48 -7.81 20.18
CA ALA A 115 -1.78 -6.79 21.17
C ALA A 115 -2.22 -7.39 22.52
N ALA A 116 -3.00 -8.47 22.50
CA ALA A 116 -3.39 -9.20 23.71
C ALA A 116 -2.19 -9.89 24.37
N ALA A 117 -1.28 -10.48 23.59
CA ALA A 117 -0.04 -11.08 24.07
C ALA A 117 0.93 -10.03 24.65
N ALA A 118 1.00 -8.84 24.05
CA ALA A 118 1.80 -7.72 24.55
C ALA A 118 1.21 -7.03 25.79
N SER A 119 -0.11 -7.15 26.02
CA SER A 119 -0.80 -6.59 27.19
C SER A 119 -0.95 -7.59 28.35
N ALA A 120 -0.55 -8.85 28.17
CA ALA A 120 -0.48 -9.81 29.26
C ALA A 120 0.56 -9.34 30.29
N PRO A 121 0.19 -9.07 31.56
CA PRO A 121 1.18 -8.74 32.58
C PRO A 121 2.16 -9.91 32.71
N PRO A 122 3.46 -9.65 32.93
CA PRO A 122 4.38 -10.74 33.27
C PRO A 122 3.73 -11.47 34.45
N ALA A 123 3.53 -12.79 34.30
CA ALA A 123 2.96 -13.62 35.35
C ALA A 123 3.74 -13.32 36.62
N GLU A 124 3.11 -12.56 37.52
CA GLU A 124 3.67 -12.18 38.80
C GLU A 124 3.91 -13.50 39.52
N SER A 125 5.19 -13.87 39.67
CA SER A 125 5.62 -15.02 40.45
C SER A 125 5.09 -14.85 41.86
N THR A 126 3.89 -15.38 42.09
CA THR A 126 3.32 -15.58 43.40
C THR A 126 4.09 -16.73 44.04
N GLU A 127 5.17 -16.40 44.74
CA GLU A 127 5.71 -17.29 45.76
C GLU A 127 6.15 -16.46 46.97
N ALA A 128 5.16 -16.13 47.79
CA ALA A 128 5.31 -16.03 49.22
C ALA A 128 4.20 -16.91 49.83
N PRO A 129 4.34 -17.54 51.02
CA PRO A 129 5.20 -17.11 52.13
C PRO A 129 5.91 -18.24 52.94
N ALA A 130 6.90 -17.81 53.75
CA ALA A 130 7.23 -18.25 55.12
C ALA A 130 7.39 -19.75 55.50
N ALA A 131 8.56 -20.11 56.03
CA ALA A 131 8.78 -20.94 57.23
C ALA A 131 10.30 -21.07 57.46
N GLU A 132 10.92 -20.34 58.40
CA GLU A 132 11.17 -20.74 59.79
C GLU A 132 12.05 -22.00 59.93
N ALA A 133 13.34 -21.79 60.27
CA ALA A 133 14.15 -22.57 61.22
C ALA A 133 15.56 -21.95 61.38
#